data_AF-A0A841JTA8-F1
#
_entry.id   AF-A0A841JTA8-F1
#
_cell.length_a   1.000
_cell.length_b   1.000
_cell.length_c   1.000
_cell.angle_alpha   90.00
_cell.angle_beta   90.00
_cell.angle_gamma   90.00
#
_symmetry.space_group_name_H-M   'P 1'
#
loop_
_entity.id
_entity.type
_entity.pdbx_description
1 polymer ?
#
loop_
_entity_poly.entity_id
_entity_poly.type
_entity_poly.pdbx_seq_one_letter_code
_entity_poly.pdbx_strand_id
1 'polypeptide(L)'
;MRIDIPQEPPRRRDGDERVAPQPGERSNSRKVPDNPILHRLKSLEVKDADSRHTRPRAKRPREVGARDVPRERRRPEPSADPRRPARTSSDIVGLELRPEEKQLLSEAGRFRVVRVADLRETLYNGKSRPLENDLRYLRDKGLVETSQVNLRRDGSRRTIERVEVVTLTQDGRRLLLKQGDLPKDQRLYAGLVKPREVEHDSHIYRAYQKEAEKIGEKGGTNLRVKLDFEIKSQVQKAIYAERKADPSRDMAEIKREVAERLELPFVDGKIQIPDARIEYDLPRDVEQTVDADDRSRTGHEDIEVLTAAYHAGHLRSKGQAGFRNYASAADRATITSKIEDEHYPLGDILEL
;
A
#
# COMPACT_ATOMS: atom_id res chain seq x y z
N MET A 1 43.14 -1.09 -32.64
CA MET A 1 43.86 0.18 -32.48
C MET A 1 43.63 0.68 -31.06
N ARG A 2 44.65 0.60 -30.22
CA ARG A 2 44.69 1.18 -28.87
C ARG A 2 45.46 2.50 -29.00
N ILE A 3 44.91 3.57 -28.45
CA ILE A 3 45.55 4.89 -28.43
C ILE A 3 45.92 5.15 -26.98
N ASP A 4 47.21 5.04 -26.68
CA ASP A 4 47.82 5.42 -25.41
C ASP A 4 48.17 6.91 -25.46
N ILE A 5 47.73 7.65 -24.44
CA ILE A 5 48.09 9.06 -24.22
C ILE A 5 49.12 9.09 -23.07
N PRO A 6 50.32 9.69 -23.25
CA PRO A 6 51.30 9.81 -22.18
C PRO A 6 50.99 10.97 -21.22
N GLN A 7 51.18 10.73 -19.91
CA GLN A 7 51.12 11.75 -18.85
C GLN A 7 52.56 12.13 -18.45
N GLU A 8 52.95 13.38 -18.69
CA GLU A 8 54.14 14.01 -18.08
C GLU A 8 53.78 14.66 -16.72
N PRO A 9 54.62 14.54 -15.68
CA PRO A 9 54.41 15.22 -14.40
C PRO A 9 55.01 16.64 -14.39
N PRO A 10 54.38 17.65 -13.77
CA PRO A 10 54.95 18.98 -13.67
C PRO A 10 56.03 19.06 -12.57
N ARG A 11 57.11 19.74 -12.94
CA ARG A 11 58.31 20.03 -12.14
C ARG A 11 58.03 21.05 -11.02
N ARG A 12 58.65 20.82 -9.88
CA ARG A 12 58.79 21.75 -8.74
C ARG A 12 59.65 22.96 -9.13
N ARG A 13 59.34 24.12 -8.54
CA ARG A 13 60.25 25.27 -8.46
C ARG A 13 60.18 25.85 -7.04
N ASP A 14 61.34 25.94 -6.42
CA ASP A 14 61.60 26.47 -5.08
C ASP A 14 61.81 27.99 -5.08
N GLY A 15 61.56 28.58 -3.90
CA GLY A 15 62.11 29.87 -3.42
C GLY A 15 61.20 31.08 -3.63
N ASP A 16 61.10 32.05 -2.72
CA ASP A 16 61.56 32.26 -1.35
C ASP A 16 60.77 33.49 -0.82
N GLU A 17 60.85 33.73 0.49
CA GLU A 17 60.61 34.99 1.21
C GLU A 17 59.54 35.03 2.31
N ARG A 18 60.06 35.48 3.46
CA ARG A 18 59.57 35.48 4.83
C ARG A 18 58.80 36.77 5.11
N VAL A 19 57.68 36.70 5.85
CA VAL A 19 57.34 37.63 6.95
C VAL A 19 56.35 36.93 7.91
N ALA A 20 56.65 36.94 9.21
CA ALA A 20 55.71 36.69 10.30
C ALA A 20 55.61 37.99 11.14
N PRO A 21 54.48 38.29 11.82
CA PRO A 21 54.21 37.69 13.12
C PRO A 21 52.72 37.30 13.40
N GLN A 22 52.53 36.41 14.39
CA GLN A 22 51.26 35.90 14.98
C GLN A 22 50.63 36.90 16.00
N PRO A 23 49.51 36.61 16.74
CA PRO A 23 48.62 35.43 16.78
C PRO A 23 47.09 35.74 16.76
N GLY A 24 46.29 34.74 16.40
CA GLY A 24 44.82 34.79 16.55
C GLY A 24 44.19 33.41 16.40
N GLU A 25 43.65 32.90 17.49
CA GLU A 25 43.05 31.59 17.70
C GLU A 25 41.94 31.22 16.69
N ARG A 26 41.93 29.95 16.25
CA ARG A 26 40.81 28.98 16.41
C ARG A 26 40.95 27.82 15.41
N SER A 27 41.28 26.65 15.94
CA SER A 27 41.25 25.38 15.25
C SER A 27 39.81 24.97 14.92
N ASN A 28 39.47 24.84 13.63
CA ASN A 28 38.27 24.13 13.18
C ASN A 28 38.68 22.95 12.30
N SER A 29 39.03 21.83 12.93
CA SER A 29 39.11 20.53 12.28
C SER A 29 37.68 20.06 11.95
N ARG A 30 37.26 20.26 10.70
CA ARG A 30 36.05 19.61 10.16
C ARG A 30 36.27 18.10 10.16
N LYS A 31 35.68 17.41 11.14
CA LYS A 31 35.49 15.95 11.11
C LYS A 31 34.61 15.61 9.90
N VAL A 32 35.15 14.80 9.00
CA VAL A 32 34.38 14.13 7.94
C VAL A 32 33.37 13.19 8.64
N PRO A 33 32.08 13.22 8.32
CA PRO A 33 31.12 12.33 8.94
C PRO A 33 31.34 10.88 8.49
N ASP A 34 31.43 9.99 9.46
CA ASP A 34 31.56 8.54 9.29
C ASP A 34 30.45 8.00 8.38
N ASN A 35 30.85 7.41 7.24
CA ASN A 35 29.93 6.82 6.28
C ASN A 35 29.58 5.38 6.70
N PRO A 36 28.33 5.08 7.09
CA PRO A 36 27.93 3.76 7.61
C PRO A 36 28.01 2.64 6.57
N ILE A 37 28.17 2.96 5.29
CA ILE A 37 28.36 1.98 4.21
C ILE A 37 29.76 1.36 4.26
N LEU A 38 30.78 2.13 4.66
CA LEU A 38 32.17 1.66 4.73
C LEU A 38 32.39 0.68 5.89
N HIS A 39 31.64 0.84 6.99
CA HIS A 39 31.64 -0.13 8.08
C HIS A 39 31.05 -1.48 7.64
N ARG A 40 30.00 -1.46 6.82
CA ARG A 40 29.32 -2.69 6.37
C ARG A 40 30.17 -3.50 5.38
N LEU A 41 30.96 -2.83 4.54
CA LEU A 41 31.92 -3.47 3.63
C LEU A 41 33.11 -4.09 4.38
N LYS A 42 33.71 -3.38 5.35
CA LYS A 42 34.75 -3.96 6.23
C LYS A 42 34.24 -5.14 7.07
N SER A 43 32.97 -5.12 7.45
CA SER A 43 32.34 -6.21 8.22
C SER A 43 32.10 -7.49 7.39
N LEU A 44 32.04 -7.37 6.07
CA LEU A 44 31.87 -8.49 5.14
C LEU A 44 33.23 -9.10 4.75
N GLU A 45 34.27 -8.28 4.58
CA GLU A 45 35.64 -8.77 4.32
C GLU A 45 36.23 -9.56 5.51
N VAL A 46 35.86 -9.22 6.75
CA VAL A 46 36.29 -9.97 7.95
C VAL A 46 35.56 -11.31 8.11
N LYS A 47 34.37 -11.49 7.50
CA LYS A 47 33.61 -12.75 7.58
C LYS A 47 34.04 -13.82 6.56
N ASP A 48 34.68 -13.42 5.46
CA ASP A 48 35.21 -14.36 4.45
C ASP A 48 36.58 -14.96 4.84
N ALA A 49 37.24 -14.43 5.87
CA ALA A 49 38.53 -14.91 6.34
C ALA A 49 38.46 -16.07 7.36
N ASP A 50 37.29 -16.32 7.98
CA ASP A 50 37.17 -17.23 9.15
C ASP A 50 36.41 -18.55 8.86
N SER A 51 36.16 -18.87 7.59
CA SER A 51 35.46 -20.11 7.17
C SER A 51 36.43 -21.17 6.64
N ARG A 52 37.44 -21.56 7.41
CA ARG A 52 38.34 -22.67 7.06
C ARG A 52 38.65 -23.60 8.24
N HIS A 53 37.65 -24.24 8.84
CA HIS A 53 37.88 -25.47 9.63
C HIS A 53 36.91 -26.59 9.20
N THR A 54 37.44 -27.47 8.37
CA THR A 54 36.87 -28.74 7.90
C THR A 54 36.92 -29.79 9.00
N ARG A 55 35.78 -30.42 9.32
CA ARG A 55 35.72 -31.70 10.06
C ARG A 55 35.16 -32.79 9.12
N PRO A 56 35.84 -33.94 8.94
CA PRO A 56 35.39 -34.98 8.01
C PRO A 56 34.28 -35.83 8.64
N ARG A 57 33.16 -35.98 7.93
CA ARG A 57 32.03 -36.83 8.33
C ARG A 57 32.17 -38.20 7.66
N ALA A 58 32.21 -39.25 8.47
CA ALA A 58 32.40 -40.64 8.07
C ALA A 58 31.31 -41.15 7.12
N LYS A 59 31.72 -41.93 6.11
CA LYS A 59 30.87 -42.62 5.14
C LYS A 59 30.36 -43.95 5.71
N ARG A 60 29.08 -44.25 5.53
CA ARG A 60 28.49 -45.61 5.51
C ARG A 60 27.12 -45.58 4.77
N PRO A 61 26.63 -46.72 4.25
CA PRO A 61 26.61 -47.00 2.81
C PRO A 61 25.22 -46.90 2.16
N ARG A 62 25.25 -46.82 0.82
CA ARG A 62 24.10 -46.89 -0.09
C ARG A 62 23.38 -48.24 0.02
N GLU A 63 22.07 -48.19 0.23
CA GLU A 63 21.14 -49.22 -0.22
C GLU A 63 20.31 -48.69 -1.39
N VAL A 64 20.10 -49.60 -2.34
CA VAL A 64 19.54 -49.39 -3.67
C VAL A 64 18.09 -49.87 -3.65
N GLY A 65 17.18 -49.06 -4.19
CA GLY A 65 15.93 -49.53 -4.78
C GLY A 65 14.64 -49.09 -4.06
N ALA A 66 13.97 -48.08 -4.62
CA ALA A 66 12.50 -48.02 -4.68
C ALA A 66 12.03 -46.90 -5.63
N ARG A 67 11.64 -47.33 -6.83
CA ARG A 67 10.54 -46.87 -7.71
C ARG A 67 10.10 -45.40 -7.67
N ASP A 68 10.12 -44.79 -8.86
CA ASP A 68 9.32 -43.61 -9.22
C ASP A 68 7.85 -43.80 -8.85
N VAL A 69 7.35 -42.94 -7.96
CA VAL A 69 5.91 -42.79 -7.66
C VAL A 69 5.50 -41.38 -8.08
N PRO A 70 4.44 -41.21 -8.89
CA PRO A 70 3.98 -39.89 -9.31
C PRO A 70 3.60 -39.02 -8.10
N ARG A 71 4.01 -37.75 -8.12
CA ARG A 71 3.61 -36.74 -7.13
C ARG A 71 2.11 -36.47 -7.24
N GLU A 72 1.30 -37.29 -6.57
CA GLU A 72 -0.05 -36.90 -6.20
C GLU A 72 0.03 -35.67 -5.30
N ARG A 73 -0.70 -34.63 -5.71
CA ARG A 73 -0.93 -33.42 -4.95
C ARG A 73 -1.63 -33.80 -3.64
N ARG A 74 -0.85 -33.99 -2.58
CA ARG A 74 -1.40 -34.11 -1.22
C ARG A 74 -2.24 -32.85 -0.94
N ARG A 75 -3.55 -33.04 -0.82
CA ARG A 75 -4.44 -32.06 -0.20
C ARG A 75 -3.87 -31.72 1.19
N PRO A 76 -3.89 -30.46 1.63
CA PRO A 76 -3.50 -30.13 2.98
C PRO A 76 -4.42 -30.86 3.95
N GLU A 77 -3.85 -31.68 4.84
CA GLU A 77 -4.65 -32.28 5.91
C GLU A 77 -5.14 -31.19 6.87
N PRO A 78 -6.36 -31.34 7.44
CA PRO A 78 -6.87 -30.42 8.43
C PRO A 78 -5.93 -30.36 9.64
N SER A 79 -5.48 -29.16 9.97
CA SER A 79 -4.71 -28.90 11.20
C SER A 79 -5.55 -29.28 12.41
N ALA A 80 -5.03 -30.17 13.27
CA ALA A 80 -5.65 -30.56 14.55
C ALA A 80 -5.56 -29.47 15.64
N ASP A 81 -5.56 -28.19 15.26
CA ASP A 81 -5.53 -27.07 16.21
C ASP A 81 -6.97 -26.71 16.60
N PRO A 82 -7.40 -26.94 17.85
CA PRO A 82 -8.76 -26.65 18.30
C PRO A 82 -9.11 -25.15 18.31
N ARG A 83 -8.14 -24.26 18.08
CA ARG A 83 -8.37 -22.81 17.93
C ARG A 83 -8.64 -22.39 16.48
N ARG A 84 -8.51 -23.30 15.51
CA ARG A 84 -8.79 -23.05 14.11
C ARG A 84 -10.15 -23.67 13.78
N PRO A 85 -11.21 -22.90 13.53
CA PRO A 85 -12.49 -23.48 13.16
C PRO A 85 -12.30 -24.34 11.90
N ALA A 86 -12.74 -25.60 11.99
CA ALA A 86 -12.76 -26.51 10.87
C ALA A 86 -13.59 -25.88 9.75
N ARG A 87 -13.00 -25.71 8.57
CA ARG A 87 -13.70 -25.22 7.39
C ARG A 87 -14.68 -26.29 6.93
N THR A 88 -15.89 -26.27 7.45
CA THR A 88 -17.02 -26.92 6.81
C THR A 88 -17.19 -26.22 5.46
N SER A 89 -16.96 -26.95 4.37
CA SER A 89 -17.33 -26.50 3.04
C SER A 89 -18.85 -26.32 3.04
N SER A 90 -19.30 -25.09 3.24
CA SER A 90 -20.71 -24.75 3.30
C SER A 90 -21.30 -24.87 1.90
N ASP A 91 -22.52 -25.41 1.82
CA ASP A 91 -23.36 -25.37 0.63
C ASP A 91 -23.71 -23.90 0.31
N ILE A 92 -22.80 -23.21 -0.37
CA ILE A 92 -22.96 -21.81 -0.83
C ILE A 92 -23.90 -21.75 -2.06
N VAL A 93 -24.22 -22.91 -2.64
CA VAL A 93 -25.11 -23.02 -3.81
C VAL A 93 -26.55 -22.73 -3.37
N GLY A 94 -27.13 -21.64 -3.91
CA GLY A 94 -28.52 -21.26 -3.62
C GLY A 94 -28.69 -20.40 -2.37
N LEU A 95 -27.59 -19.89 -1.78
CA LEU A 95 -27.66 -18.96 -0.66
C LEU A 95 -28.20 -17.60 -1.12
N GLU A 96 -29.38 -17.24 -0.64
CA GLU A 96 -29.95 -15.91 -0.80
C GLU A 96 -29.59 -15.05 0.41
N LEU A 97 -28.93 -13.92 0.14
CA LEU A 97 -28.52 -12.95 1.14
C LEU A 97 -29.46 -11.76 1.13
N ARG A 98 -29.77 -11.23 2.31
CA ARG A 98 -30.53 -9.97 2.45
C ARG A 98 -29.73 -8.80 1.86
N PRO A 99 -30.40 -7.70 1.46
CA PRO A 99 -29.72 -6.52 0.89
C PRO A 99 -28.58 -6.00 1.78
N GLU A 100 -28.79 -5.94 3.10
CA GLU A 100 -27.80 -5.47 4.07
C GLU A 100 -26.60 -6.42 4.17
N GLU A 101 -26.85 -7.74 4.14
CA GLU A 101 -25.79 -8.76 4.13
C GLU A 101 -24.96 -8.67 2.85
N LYS A 102 -25.61 -8.51 1.69
CA LYS A 102 -24.93 -8.31 0.40
C LYS A 102 -24.07 -7.05 0.44
N GLN A 103 -24.60 -5.95 0.98
CA GLN A 103 -23.86 -4.70 1.10
C GLN A 103 -22.65 -4.85 2.04
N LEU A 104 -22.81 -5.51 3.18
CA LEU A 104 -21.70 -5.81 4.10
C LEU A 104 -20.61 -6.64 3.40
N LEU A 105 -20.97 -7.73 2.70
CA LEU A 105 -20.00 -8.50 1.93
C LEU A 105 -19.30 -7.65 0.87
N SER A 106 -20.05 -6.82 0.16
CA SER A 106 -19.54 -5.92 -0.87
C SER A 106 -18.49 -4.98 -0.28
N GLU A 107 -18.80 -4.31 0.84
CA GLU A 107 -17.84 -3.42 1.51
C GLU A 107 -16.60 -4.17 2.01
N ALA A 108 -16.78 -5.32 2.66
CA ALA A 108 -15.66 -6.16 3.12
C ALA A 108 -14.82 -6.77 1.97
N GLY A 109 -15.35 -6.75 0.75
CA GLY A 109 -14.67 -7.23 -0.46
C GLY A 109 -14.01 -6.12 -1.26
N ARG A 110 -14.64 -4.94 -1.36
CA ARG A 110 -14.09 -3.74 -2.01
C ARG A 110 -12.91 -3.21 -1.21
N PHE A 111 -13.02 -3.25 0.12
CA PHE A 111 -11.97 -2.88 1.04
C PHE A 111 -11.34 -4.15 1.61
N ARG A 112 -10.02 -4.20 1.63
CA ARG A 112 -9.26 -5.37 2.10
C ARG A 112 -9.54 -5.67 3.58
N VAL A 113 -9.88 -4.65 4.36
CA VAL A 113 -10.27 -4.73 5.76
C VAL A 113 -11.25 -3.60 6.08
N VAL A 114 -12.25 -3.85 6.93
CA VAL A 114 -13.16 -2.81 7.44
C VAL A 114 -13.38 -3.01 8.93
N ARG A 115 -13.44 -1.94 9.73
CA ARG A 115 -13.78 -2.05 11.16
C ARG A 115 -15.27 -2.34 11.34
N VAL A 116 -15.60 -3.19 12.31
CA VAL A 116 -16.99 -3.46 12.71
C VAL A 116 -17.70 -2.18 13.14
N ALA A 117 -17.00 -1.32 13.89
CA ALA A 117 -17.55 -0.03 14.31
C ALA A 117 -17.93 0.85 13.10
N ASP A 118 -17.12 0.85 12.04
CA ASP A 118 -17.39 1.69 10.87
C ASP A 118 -18.59 1.14 10.09
N LEU A 119 -18.69 -0.18 9.89
CA LEU A 119 -19.87 -0.83 9.29
C LEU A 119 -21.15 -0.56 10.10
N ARG A 120 -21.05 -0.51 11.42
CA ARG A 120 -22.18 -0.22 12.29
C ARG A 120 -22.74 1.17 12.03
N GLU A 121 -21.87 2.16 11.96
CA GLU A 121 -22.30 3.54 11.71
C GLU A 121 -22.83 3.70 10.29
N THR A 122 -22.18 3.10 9.29
CA THR A 122 -22.47 3.36 7.87
C THR A 122 -23.60 2.52 7.29
N LEU A 123 -23.66 1.22 7.60
CA LEU A 123 -24.64 0.30 7.02
C LEU A 123 -25.83 0.06 7.95
N TYR A 124 -25.64 0.20 9.25
CA TYR A 124 -26.64 -0.15 10.26
C TYR A 124 -27.13 1.04 11.09
N ASN A 125 -26.76 2.28 10.72
CA ASN A 125 -27.18 3.51 11.39
C ASN A 125 -26.94 3.44 12.92
N GLY A 126 -25.78 2.96 13.34
CA GLY A 126 -25.37 2.82 14.74
C GLY A 126 -25.95 1.60 15.47
N LYS A 127 -26.81 0.78 14.83
CA LYS A 127 -27.48 -0.35 15.49
C LYS A 127 -26.58 -1.58 15.58
N SER A 128 -26.11 -1.92 16.78
CA SER A 128 -25.22 -3.08 16.99
C SER A 128 -25.91 -4.44 16.78
N ARG A 129 -27.13 -4.64 17.30
CA ARG A 129 -27.78 -5.96 17.29
C ARG A 129 -27.99 -6.53 15.87
N PRO A 130 -28.50 -5.76 14.89
CA PRO A 130 -28.62 -6.26 13.51
C PRO A 130 -27.25 -6.62 12.91
N LEU A 131 -26.24 -5.75 13.04
CA LEU A 131 -24.89 -6.02 12.55
C LEU A 131 -24.29 -7.29 13.16
N GLU A 132 -24.41 -7.49 14.48
CA GLU A 132 -23.91 -8.68 15.16
C GLU A 132 -24.58 -9.97 14.66
N ASN A 133 -25.89 -9.92 14.40
CA ASN A 133 -26.61 -11.05 13.83
C ASN A 133 -26.13 -11.39 12.42
N ASP A 134 -25.93 -10.37 11.58
CA ASP A 134 -25.50 -10.52 10.20
C ASP A 134 -24.04 -11.01 10.15
N LEU A 135 -23.15 -10.43 10.95
CA LEU A 135 -21.76 -10.90 11.07
C LEU A 135 -21.69 -12.34 11.55
N ARG A 136 -22.50 -12.74 12.54
CA ARG A 136 -22.56 -14.12 13.00
C ARG A 136 -23.02 -15.04 11.86
N TYR A 137 -24.12 -14.69 11.19
CA TYR A 137 -24.64 -15.49 10.07
C TYR A 137 -23.61 -15.65 8.94
N LEU A 138 -22.99 -14.56 8.50
CA LEU A 138 -22.00 -14.58 7.43
C LEU A 138 -20.72 -15.33 7.81
N ARG A 139 -20.31 -15.25 9.08
CA ARG A 139 -19.19 -16.03 9.63
C ARG A 139 -19.52 -17.51 9.69
N ASP A 140 -20.72 -17.88 10.15
CA ASP A 140 -21.19 -19.27 10.23
C ASP A 140 -21.29 -19.91 8.83
N LYS A 141 -21.59 -19.10 7.80
CA LYS A 141 -21.57 -19.52 6.39
C LYS A 141 -20.16 -19.52 5.78
N GLY A 142 -19.14 -19.07 6.51
CA GLY A 142 -17.75 -19.00 6.06
C GLY A 142 -17.48 -17.91 5.01
N LEU A 143 -18.35 -16.91 4.91
CA LEU A 143 -18.25 -15.84 3.89
C LEU A 143 -17.39 -14.66 4.34
N VAL A 144 -17.33 -14.41 5.64
CA VAL A 144 -16.47 -13.39 6.25
C VAL A 144 -15.69 -13.97 7.45
N GLU A 145 -14.55 -13.37 7.75
CA GLU A 145 -13.78 -13.60 8.96
C GLU A 145 -13.73 -12.31 9.78
N THR A 146 -13.95 -12.43 11.10
CA THR A 146 -13.78 -11.32 12.05
C THR A 146 -12.54 -11.56 12.90
N SER A 147 -11.71 -10.54 13.06
CA SER A 147 -10.47 -10.62 13.84
C SER A 147 -10.30 -9.41 14.75
N GLN A 148 -9.69 -9.62 15.91
CA GLN A 148 -9.29 -8.54 16.81
C GLN A 148 -7.86 -8.11 16.48
N VAL A 149 -7.67 -6.82 16.21
CA VAL A 149 -6.36 -6.26 15.82
C VAL A 149 -5.98 -5.14 16.78
N ASN A 150 -4.71 -5.14 17.17
CA ASN A 150 -4.11 -4.10 17.98
C ASN A 150 -3.76 -2.90 17.08
N LEU A 151 -4.27 -1.71 17.39
CA LEU A 151 -3.84 -0.48 16.74
C LEU A 151 -2.45 -0.06 17.19
N ARG A 152 -1.80 0.81 16.41
CA ARG A 152 -0.52 1.41 16.79
C ARG A 152 -0.67 2.17 18.10
N ARG A 153 0.35 2.05 18.95
CA ARG A 153 0.46 2.90 20.14
C ARG A 153 0.84 4.30 19.69
N ASP A 154 -0.07 5.25 19.88
CA ASP A 154 0.13 6.68 19.58
C ASP A 154 0.95 7.43 20.65
N GLY A 155 1.43 6.71 21.67
CA GLY A 155 2.17 7.29 22.80
C GLY A 155 1.32 8.04 23.81
N SER A 156 0.06 8.39 23.47
CA SER A 156 -0.86 9.10 24.35
C SER A 156 -1.57 8.15 25.32
N ARG A 157 -1.81 6.90 24.91
CA ARG A 157 -2.53 5.91 25.72
C ARG A 157 -1.61 4.89 26.40
N ARG A 158 -1.92 4.58 27.66
CA ARG A 158 -1.26 3.51 28.43
C ARG A 158 -1.60 2.11 27.89
N THR A 159 -2.77 1.94 27.30
CA THR A 159 -3.27 0.68 26.74
C THR A 159 -3.28 0.72 25.21
N ILE A 160 -2.99 -0.44 24.60
CA ILE A 160 -3.11 -0.63 23.16
C ILE A 160 -4.59 -0.78 22.83
N GLU A 161 -5.12 0.08 21.97
CA GLU A 161 -6.50 -0.02 21.50
C GLU A 161 -6.65 -1.27 20.63
N ARG A 162 -7.72 -2.04 20.89
CA ARG A 162 -8.09 -3.22 20.10
C ARG A 162 -9.36 -2.92 19.34
N VAL A 163 -9.32 -3.17 18.05
CA VAL A 163 -10.48 -3.01 17.17
C VAL A 163 -10.84 -4.34 16.54
N GLU A 164 -12.14 -4.56 16.38
CA GLU A 164 -12.66 -5.68 15.60
C GLU A 164 -12.74 -5.28 14.12
N VAL A 165 -12.20 -6.13 13.27
CA VAL A 165 -12.21 -5.95 11.81
C VAL A 165 -12.83 -7.14 11.12
N VAL A 166 -13.45 -6.87 9.97
CA VAL A 166 -14.08 -7.83 9.06
C VAL A 166 -13.26 -7.93 7.79
N THR A 167 -13.10 -9.14 7.30
CA THR A 167 -12.49 -9.43 5.99
C THR A 167 -13.33 -10.44 5.23
N LEU A 168 -13.41 -10.29 3.91
CA LEU A 168 -14.06 -11.27 3.06
C LEU A 168 -13.22 -12.55 2.97
N THR A 169 -13.85 -13.72 2.97
CA THR A 169 -13.15 -14.98 2.70
C THR A 169 -13.06 -15.25 1.20
N GLN A 170 -12.28 -16.27 0.82
CA GLN A 170 -12.27 -16.72 -0.58
C GLN A 170 -13.64 -17.24 -1.04
N ASP A 171 -14.45 -17.73 -0.10
CA ASP A 171 -15.78 -18.28 -0.37
C ASP A 171 -16.79 -17.13 -0.56
N GLY A 172 -16.73 -16.11 0.30
CA GLY A 172 -17.47 -14.86 0.12
C GLY A 172 -17.13 -14.16 -1.21
N ARG A 173 -15.85 -14.12 -1.57
CA ARG A 173 -15.40 -13.57 -2.86
C ARG A 173 -15.98 -14.33 -4.05
N ARG A 174 -15.99 -15.67 -4.01
CA ARG A 174 -16.59 -16.48 -5.09
C ARG A 174 -18.09 -16.25 -5.19
N LEU A 175 -18.79 -16.09 -4.06
CA LEU A 175 -20.21 -15.81 -4.03
C LEU A 175 -20.53 -14.45 -4.71
N LEU A 176 -19.82 -13.39 -4.33
CA LEU A 176 -20.01 -12.05 -4.91
C LEU A 176 -19.75 -12.03 -6.43
N LEU A 177 -18.67 -12.68 -6.88
CA LEU A 177 -18.36 -12.77 -8.31
C LEU A 177 -19.43 -13.52 -9.11
N LYS A 178 -20.13 -14.49 -8.48
CA LYS A 178 -21.20 -15.26 -9.12
C LYS A 178 -22.51 -14.47 -9.19
N GLN A 179 -22.81 -13.67 -8.17
CA GLN A 179 -24.04 -12.87 -8.12
C GLN A 179 -24.00 -11.69 -9.11
N GLY A 180 -22.84 -11.08 -9.33
CA GLY A 180 -22.68 -10.01 -10.33
C GLY A 180 -23.26 -8.66 -9.91
N ASP A 181 -23.64 -8.50 -8.64
CA ASP A 181 -24.26 -7.28 -8.07
C ASP A 181 -23.26 -6.12 -7.85
N LEU A 182 -22.07 -6.17 -8.45
CA LEU A 182 -21.00 -5.18 -8.26
C LEU A 182 -20.80 -4.34 -9.52
N PRO A 183 -20.36 -3.07 -9.38
CA PRO A 183 -19.94 -2.27 -10.51
C PRO A 183 -18.94 -3.02 -11.38
N LYS A 184 -19.09 -2.88 -12.70
CA LYS A 184 -18.17 -3.49 -13.67
C LYS A 184 -16.73 -3.09 -13.33
N ASP A 185 -15.82 -4.05 -13.40
CA ASP A 185 -14.39 -3.90 -13.10
C ASP A 185 -14.03 -3.61 -11.63
N GLN A 186 -14.98 -3.64 -10.69
CA GLN A 186 -14.67 -3.60 -9.26
C GLN A 186 -13.88 -4.84 -8.84
N ARG A 187 -12.67 -4.64 -8.32
CA ARG A 187 -11.87 -5.73 -7.76
C ARG A 187 -12.34 -6.10 -6.36
N LEU A 188 -12.30 -7.39 -6.07
CA LEU A 188 -12.61 -7.96 -4.76
C LEU A 188 -11.40 -8.60 -4.11
N TYR A 189 -11.24 -8.31 -2.82
CA TYR A 189 -10.20 -8.82 -1.94
C TYR A 189 -10.73 -9.88 -1.01
N ALA A 190 -9.83 -10.75 -0.56
CA ALA A 190 -10.16 -11.77 0.41
C ALA A 190 -8.94 -12.13 1.26
N GLY A 191 -9.20 -12.37 2.54
CA GLY A 191 -8.23 -12.73 3.56
C GLY A 191 -7.64 -11.53 4.30
N LEU A 192 -7.26 -11.78 5.55
CA LEU A 192 -6.64 -10.79 6.41
C LEU A 192 -5.20 -10.47 5.99
N VAL A 193 -4.86 -9.21 6.18
CA VAL A 193 -3.58 -8.63 5.79
C VAL A 193 -2.66 -8.54 6.98
N LYS A 194 -1.41 -8.09 6.76
CA LYS A 194 -0.48 -7.94 7.87
C LYS A 194 -1.07 -6.96 8.88
N PRO A 195 -0.99 -7.22 10.21
CA PRO A 195 -1.58 -6.34 11.23
C PRO A 195 -1.18 -4.87 11.09
N ARG A 196 0.07 -4.60 10.71
CA ARG A 196 0.60 -3.23 10.48
C ARG A 196 -0.11 -2.47 9.34
N GLU A 197 -0.79 -3.18 8.45
CA GLU A 197 -1.51 -2.60 7.31
C GLU A 197 -3.01 -2.44 7.62
N VAL A 198 -3.54 -3.20 8.59
CA VAL A 198 -4.97 -3.18 8.94
C VAL A 198 -5.44 -1.80 9.37
N GLU A 199 -4.68 -1.12 10.23
CA GLU A 199 -5.04 0.21 10.72
C GLU A 199 -5.12 1.21 9.56
N HIS A 200 -4.09 1.26 8.72
CA HIS A 200 -4.04 2.14 7.56
C HIS A 200 -5.18 1.83 6.57
N ASP A 201 -5.36 0.56 6.19
CA ASP A 201 -6.43 0.14 5.30
C ASP A 201 -7.83 0.49 5.85
N SER A 202 -8.03 0.37 7.16
CA SER A 202 -9.32 0.71 7.79
C SER A 202 -9.63 2.21 7.72
N HIS A 203 -8.61 3.06 7.64
CA HIS A 203 -8.79 4.49 7.45
C HIS A 203 -9.16 4.83 6.01
N ILE A 204 -8.72 4.04 5.02
CA ILE A 204 -9.13 4.21 3.62
C ILE A 204 -10.65 4.07 3.49
N TYR A 205 -11.26 3.09 4.18
CA TYR A 205 -12.72 2.95 4.19
C TYR A 205 -13.44 4.20 4.70
N ARG A 206 -12.97 4.78 5.81
CA ARG A 206 -13.55 6.02 6.37
C ARG A 206 -13.40 7.21 5.43
N ALA A 207 -12.22 7.39 4.85
CA ALA A 207 -11.98 8.44 3.87
C ALA A 207 -12.88 8.26 2.64
N TYR A 208 -13.02 7.02 2.16
CA TYR A 208 -13.94 6.68 1.08
C TYR A 208 -15.37 7.09 1.40
N GLN A 209 -15.89 6.78 2.59
CA GLN A 209 -17.28 7.12 2.94
C GLN A 209 -17.54 8.64 2.86
N LYS A 210 -16.57 9.45 3.31
CA LYS A 210 -16.68 10.92 3.25
C LYS A 210 -16.65 11.44 1.81
N GLU A 211 -15.80 10.89 0.95
CA GLU A 211 -15.77 11.29 -0.47
C GLU A 211 -16.95 10.72 -1.26
N ALA A 212 -17.42 9.51 -0.94
CA ALA A 212 -18.57 8.90 -1.57
C ALA A 212 -19.85 9.73 -1.35
N GLU A 213 -20.03 10.27 -0.15
CA GLU A 213 -21.11 11.21 0.16
C GLU A 213 -21.04 12.46 -0.73
N LYS A 214 -19.88 13.14 -0.78
CA LYS A 214 -19.67 14.33 -1.62
C LYS A 214 -19.86 14.06 -3.11
N ILE A 215 -19.40 12.90 -3.60
CA ILE A 215 -19.58 12.49 -4.99
C ILE A 215 -21.07 12.27 -5.27
N GLY A 216 -21.78 11.61 -4.35
CA GLY A 216 -23.23 11.40 -4.44
C GLY A 216 -24.03 12.70 -4.45
N GLU A 217 -23.68 13.67 -3.61
CA GLU A 217 -24.28 15.01 -3.59
C GLU A 217 -24.12 15.75 -4.93
N LYS A 218 -23.02 15.50 -5.65
CA LYS A 218 -22.75 16.02 -7.00
C LYS A 218 -23.40 15.20 -8.12
N GLY A 219 -24.18 14.17 -7.78
CA GLY A 219 -24.86 13.30 -8.73
C GLY A 219 -23.99 12.17 -9.32
N GLY A 220 -22.80 11.92 -8.76
CA GLY A 220 -21.94 10.82 -9.16
C GLY A 220 -22.51 9.46 -8.73
N THR A 221 -22.45 8.45 -9.60
CA THR A 221 -23.01 7.11 -9.35
C THR A 221 -22.01 6.00 -9.69
N ASN A 222 -22.38 4.74 -9.41
CA ASN A 222 -21.57 3.55 -9.75
C ASN A 222 -20.11 3.60 -9.24
N LEU A 223 -19.92 4.05 -8.00
CA LEU A 223 -18.61 4.21 -7.39
C LEU A 223 -17.83 2.88 -7.40
N ARG A 224 -16.59 2.96 -7.86
CA ARG A 224 -15.60 1.87 -7.92
C ARG A 224 -14.37 2.30 -7.15
N VAL A 225 -13.77 1.39 -6.40
CA VAL A 225 -12.58 1.67 -5.60
C VAL A 225 -11.42 0.87 -6.15
N LYS A 226 -10.34 1.57 -6.49
CA LYS A 226 -9.04 1.00 -6.83
C LYS A 226 -8.04 1.30 -5.72
N LEU A 227 -7.46 0.26 -5.13
CA LEU A 227 -6.46 0.42 -4.07
C LEU A 227 -5.05 0.65 -4.65
N ASP A 228 -4.17 1.22 -3.85
CA ASP A 228 -2.79 1.59 -4.22
C ASP A 228 -2.02 0.50 -4.99
N PHE A 229 -2.13 -0.77 -4.59
CA PHE A 229 -1.42 -1.86 -5.23
C PHE A 229 -1.98 -2.21 -6.62
N GLU A 230 -3.26 -1.93 -6.87
CA GLU A 230 -3.83 -2.06 -8.22
C GLU A 230 -3.24 -1.00 -9.13
N ILE A 231 -3.23 0.25 -8.64
CA ILE A 231 -2.68 1.39 -9.37
C ILE A 231 -1.19 1.17 -9.62
N LYS A 232 -0.42 0.76 -8.59
CA LYS A 232 0.99 0.35 -8.72
C LYS A 232 1.18 -0.75 -9.77
N SER A 233 0.31 -1.76 -9.77
CA SER A 233 0.40 -2.83 -10.76
C SER A 233 0.11 -2.34 -12.17
N GLN A 234 -0.86 -1.44 -12.36
CA GLN A 234 -1.18 -0.85 -13.67
C GLN A 234 -0.03 0.03 -14.17
N VAL A 235 0.51 0.90 -13.32
CA VAL A 235 1.69 1.72 -13.60
C VAL A 235 2.88 0.85 -14.03
N GLN A 236 3.20 -0.20 -13.27
CA GLN A 236 4.33 -1.08 -13.59
C GLN A 236 4.13 -1.81 -14.93
N LYS A 237 2.92 -2.29 -15.20
CA LYS A 237 2.59 -2.94 -16.49
C LYS A 237 2.73 -1.96 -17.65
N ALA A 238 2.23 -0.73 -17.48
CA ALA A 238 2.33 0.32 -18.48
C ALA A 238 3.79 0.69 -18.79
N ILE A 239 4.60 0.95 -17.76
CA ILE A 239 6.05 1.21 -17.92
C ILE A 239 6.75 0.04 -18.61
N TYR A 240 6.43 -1.20 -18.22
CA TYR A 240 7.02 -2.39 -18.82
C TYR A 240 6.63 -2.54 -20.30
N ALA A 241 5.39 -2.22 -20.67
CA ALA A 241 4.93 -2.26 -22.05
C ALA A 241 5.68 -1.23 -22.92
N GLU A 242 5.81 0.02 -22.45
CA GLU A 242 6.55 1.07 -23.19
C GLU A 242 8.02 0.67 -23.37
N ARG A 243 8.68 0.19 -22.31
CA ARG A 243 10.08 -0.24 -22.37
C ARG A 243 10.29 -1.44 -23.29
N LYS A 244 9.29 -2.32 -23.41
CA LYS A 244 9.36 -3.47 -24.32
C LYS A 244 9.20 -3.03 -25.77
N ALA A 245 8.38 -2.00 -26.04
CA ALA A 245 8.20 -1.43 -27.37
C ALA A 245 9.44 -0.66 -27.83
N ASP A 246 10.04 0.15 -26.95
CA ASP A 246 11.30 0.85 -27.21
C ASP A 246 12.26 0.74 -26.00
N PRO A 247 13.23 -0.18 -26.06
CA PRO A 247 14.20 -0.37 -24.99
C PRO A 247 15.20 0.78 -24.81
N SER A 248 15.35 1.66 -25.79
CA SER A 248 16.34 2.76 -25.81
C SER A 248 15.81 4.07 -25.25
N ARG A 249 14.49 4.17 -25.09
CA ARG A 249 13.78 5.37 -24.65
C ARG A 249 14.09 5.71 -23.18
N ASP A 250 14.12 7.00 -22.89
CA ASP A 250 14.43 7.48 -21.54
C ASP A 250 13.34 7.08 -20.52
N MET A 251 13.79 6.63 -19.35
CA MET A 251 12.89 6.17 -18.29
C MET A 251 12.08 7.29 -17.66
N ALA A 252 12.58 8.54 -17.64
CA ALA A 252 11.82 9.65 -17.08
C ALA A 252 10.70 10.08 -18.04
N GLU A 253 10.96 10.05 -19.35
CA GLU A 253 9.94 10.26 -20.38
C GLU A 253 8.83 9.20 -20.31
N ILE A 254 9.18 7.91 -20.27
CA ILE A 254 8.21 6.81 -20.12
C ILE A 254 7.35 7.02 -18.87
N LYS A 255 7.95 7.35 -17.74
CA LYS A 255 7.19 7.56 -16.50
C LYS A 255 6.25 8.75 -16.59
N ARG A 256 6.64 9.83 -17.27
CA ARG A 256 5.81 11.02 -17.45
C ARG A 256 4.60 10.70 -18.32
N GLU A 257 4.80 10.02 -19.44
CA GLU A 257 3.72 9.58 -20.33
C GLU A 257 2.77 8.60 -19.63
N VAL A 258 3.31 7.63 -18.87
CA VAL A 258 2.51 6.71 -18.08
C VAL A 258 1.71 7.43 -17.00
N ALA A 259 2.29 8.45 -16.35
CA ALA A 259 1.60 9.25 -15.36
C ALA A 259 0.43 10.02 -16.00
N GLU A 260 0.66 10.68 -17.12
CA GLU A 260 -0.37 11.42 -17.87
C GLU A 260 -1.50 10.49 -18.33
N ARG A 261 -1.17 9.34 -18.96
CA ARG A 261 -2.16 8.36 -19.42
C ARG A 261 -3.02 7.78 -18.30
N LEU A 262 -2.46 7.65 -17.10
CA LEU A 262 -3.18 7.14 -15.93
C LEU A 262 -3.75 8.26 -15.07
N GLU A 263 -3.65 9.52 -15.49
CA GLU A 263 -4.12 10.69 -14.74
C GLU A 263 -3.54 10.71 -13.32
N LEU A 264 -2.23 10.42 -13.19
CA LEU A 264 -1.51 10.39 -11.93
C LEU A 264 -0.50 11.56 -11.86
N PRO A 265 -0.32 12.21 -10.69
CA PRO A 265 0.64 13.29 -10.55
C PRO A 265 2.09 12.82 -10.75
N PHE A 266 2.89 13.61 -11.47
CA PHE A 266 4.33 13.37 -11.65
C PHE A 266 5.14 14.48 -10.96
N VAL A 267 5.66 14.18 -9.76
CA VAL A 267 6.37 15.13 -8.90
C VAL A 267 7.77 14.60 -8.59
N ASP A 268 8.79 15.46 -8.69
CA ASP A 268 10.20 15.14 -8.43
C ASP A 268 10.71 13.88 -9.18
N GLY A 269 10.31 13.74 -10.45
CA GLY A 269 10.73 12.62 -11.30
C GLY A 269 10.06 11.28 -10.96
N LYS A 270 8.99 11.30 -10.15
CA LYS A 270 8.28 10.10 -9.69
C LYS A 270 6.78 10.24 -9.88
N ILE A 271 6.15 9.13 -10.26
CA ILE A 271 4.69 8.99 -10.29
C ILE A 271 4.23 8.88 -8.84
N GLN A 272 3.37 9.79 -8.41
CA GLN A 272 2.71 9.73 -7.11
C GLN A 272 1.49 8.83 -7.22
N ILE A 273 1.31 7.94 -6.25
CA ILE A 273 0.21 6.96 -6.24
C ILE A 273 -0.58 7.19 -4.95
N PRO A 274 -1.90 7.39 -5.04
CA PRO A 274 -2.77 7.54 -3.86
C PRO A 274 -2.98 6.19 -3.17
N ASP A 275 -3.48 6.22 -1.94
CA ASP A 275 -3.85 5.02 -1.20
C ASP A 275 -5.10 4.35 -1.79
N ALA A 276 -6.03 5.16 -2.31
CA ALA A 276 -7.16 4.69 -3.10
C ALA A 276 -7.60 5.72 -4.15
N ARG A 277 -8.15 5.25 -5.26
CA ARG A 277 -8.86 6.04 -6.26
C ARG A 277 -10.32 5.62 -6.30
N ILE A 278 -11.23 6.58 -6.19
CA ILE A 278 -12.67 6.38 -6.41
C ILE A 278 -12.97 6.77 -7.85
N GLU A 279 -13.43 5.83 -8.65
CA GLU A 279 -13.94 6.11 -10.01
C GLU A 279 -15.47 6.09 -9.98
N TYR A 280 -16.12 7.00 -10.66
CA TYR A 280 -17.58 7.12 -10.65
C TYR A 280 -18.10 7.59 -12.00
N ASP A 281 -19.37 7.35 -12.25
CA ASP A 281 -20.06 7.81 -13.44
C ASP A 281 -20.62 9.21 -13.16
N LEU A 282 -20.33 10.16 -14.04
CA LEU A 282 -20.86 11.52 -13.99
C LEU A 282 -22.33 11.52 -14.42
N PRO A 283 -23.16 12.42 -13.86
CA PRO A 283 -24.53 12.57 -14.31
C PRO A 283 -24.56 12.92 -15.81
N ARG A 284 -25.54 12.37 -16.54
CA ARG A 284 -25.79 12.77 -17.93
C ARG A 284 -26.42 14.16 -17.92
N ASP A 285 -25.76 15.13 -18.55
CA ASP A 285 -26.38 16.43 -18.81
C ASP A 285 -27.56 16.22 -19.78
N VAL A 286 -28.76 16.67 -19.39
CA VAL A 286 -30.01 16.43 -20.16
C VAL A 286 -30.03 17.20 -21.50
N GLU A 287 -29.08 18.11 -21.74
CA GLU A 287 -29.08 19.03 -22.89
C GLU A 287 -28.02 18.76 -23.98
N GLN A 288 -27.21 17.70 -23.90
CA GLN A 288 -26.22 17.41 -24.96
C GLN A 288 -26.67 16.26 -25.87
N THR A 289 -27.00 16.70 -27.08
CA THR A 289 -27.42 15.98 -28.28
C THR A 289 -26.74 14.63 -28.48
N VAL A 290 -27.61 13.63 -28.69
CA VAL A 290 -27.41 12.42 -29.51
C VAL A 290 -26.32 12.67 -30.57
N ASP A 291 -25.17 12.01 -30.43
CA ASP A 291 -24.18 11.66 -31.49
C ASP A 291 -22.73 11.56 -30.97
N ALA A 292 -22.53 10.91 -29.83
CA ALA A 292 -21.22 10.40 -29.45
C ALA A 292 -21.39 9.05 -28.76
N ASP A 293 -20.59 8.06 -29.18
CA ASP A 293 -20.50 6.72 -28.60
C ASP A 293 -20.75 6.76 -27.09
N ASP A 294 -21.71 5.95 -26.63
CA ASP A 294 -22.25 5.80 -25.27
C ASP A 294 -21.18 5.36 -24.25
N ARG A 295 -20.13 6.15 -24.09
CA ARG A 295 -19.17 6.06 -23.00
C ARG A 295 -19.70 6.95 -21.89
N SER A 296 -20.21 6.32 -20.84
CA SER A 296 -20.44 6.97 -19.55
C SER A 296 -19.24 7.86 -19.24
N ARG A 297 -19.45 9.18 -19.10
CA ARG A 297 -18.39 10.10 -18.69
C ARG A 297 -18.00 9.70 -17.28
N THR A 298 -16.77 9.28 -17.06
CA THR A 298 -16.29 8.87 -15.74
C THR A 298 -15.47 9.98 -15.09
N GLY A 299 -15.70 10.24 -13.81
CA GLY A 299 -14.83 11.05 -12.97
C GLY A 299 -14.01 10.16 -12.04
N HIS A 300 -12.97 10.74 -11.43
CA HIS A 300 -12.23 10.08 -10.35
C HIS A 300 -11.79 11.06 -9.27
N GLU A 301 -11.66 10.59 -8.04
CA GLU A 301 -11.08 11.31 -6.90
C GLU A 301 -10.03 10.43 -6.21
N ASP A 302 -8.87 11.00 -5.91
CA ASP A 302 -7.73 10.31 -5.33
C ASP A 302 -7.60 10.61 -3.84
N ILE A 303 -7.58 9.56 -3.02
CA ILE A 303 -7.57 9.61 -1.56
C ILE A 303 -6.20 9.21 -1.02
N GLU A 304 -5.71 9.98 -0.05
CA GLU A 304 -4.49 9.69 0.70
C GLU A 304 -4.80 9.71 2.20
N VAL A 305 -4.39 8.66 2.92
CA VAL A 305 -4.48 8.59 4.39
C VAL A 305 -3.12 8.88 5.00
N LEU A 306 -3.02 10.06 5.62
CA LEU A 306 -1.83 10.49 6.33
C LEU A 306 -1.79 9.92 7.75
N THR A 307 -0.61 9.44 8.16
CA THR A 307 -0.35 9.03 9.54
C THR A 307 0.83 9.81 10.11
N ALA A 308 0.86 10.02 11.42
CA ALA A 308 1.94 10.73 12.11
C ALA A 308 3.31 10.05 12.00
N ALA A 309 3.37 8.80 11.53
CA ALA A 309 4.62 8.10 11.28
C ALA A 309 5.35 8.60 10.02
N TYR A 310 4.68 9.35 9.14
CA TYR A 310 5.34 9.93 7.98
C TYR A 310 6.37 10.98 8.40
N HIS A 311 7.54 10.91 7.75
CA HIS A 311 8.54 11.96 7.81
C HIS A 311 8.11 13.14 6.93
N ALA A 312 8.54 14.35 7.27
CA ALA A 312 8.04 15.58 6.64
C ALA A 312 8.27 15.64 5.12
N GLY A 313 9.40 15.12 4.63
CA GLY A 313 9.65 15.00 3.18
C GLY A 313 8.65 14.09 2.43
N HIS A 314 8.09 13.08 3.10
CA HIS A 314 7.04 12.21 2.53
C HIS A 314 5.67 12.91 2.50
N LEU A 315 5.38 13.68 3.57
CA LEU A 315 4.18 14.52 3.64
C LEU A 315 4.18 15.60 2.55
N ARG A 316 5.34 16.19 2.25
CA ARG A 316 5.50 17.16 1.16
C ARG A 316 5.13 16.58 -0.20
N SER A 317 5.72 15.45 -0.58
CA SER A 317 5.48 14.85 -1.89
C SER A 317 4.01 14.44 -2.10
N LYS A 318 3.33 14.06 -1.01
CA LYS A 318 1.89 13.70 -1.04
C LYS A 318 0.99 14.94 -1.07
N GLY A 319 1.34 15.99 -0.31
CA GLY A 319 0.62 17.28 -0.36
C GLY A 319 0.68 17.95 -1.74
N GLN A 320 1.81 17.83 -2.45
CA GLN A 320 1.97 18.37 -3.81
C GLN A 320 1.26 17.55 -4.90
N ALA A 321 0.83 16.33 -4.59
CA ALA A 321 0.17 15.45 -5.54
C ALA A 321 -1.32 15.81 -5.76
N GLY A 322 -1.88 16.75 -4.99
CA GLY A 322 -3.28 17.17 -5.15
C GLY A 322 -4.32 16.15 -4.67
N PHE A 323 -3.89 15.14 -3.90
CA PHE A 323 -4.79 14.13 -3.33
C PHE A 323 -5.70 14.72 -2.24
N ARG A 324 -6.87 14.11 -2.02
CA ARG A 324 -7.73 14.34 -0.87
C ARG A 324 -7.06 13.72 0.36
N ASN A 325 -6.42 14.56 1.17
CA ASN A 325 -5.65 14.13 2.32
C ASN A 325 -6.54 13.97 3.56
N TYR A 326 -6.53 12.79 4.16
CA TYR A 326 -7.27 12.46 5.37
C TYR A 326 -6.34 12.03 6.50
N ALA A 327 -6.63 12.43 7.74
CA ALA A 327 -5.89 11.98 8.91
C ALA A 327 -6.83 11.72 10.10
N SER A 328 -6.45 10.80 10.99
CA SER A 328 -7.13 10.68 12.28
C SER A 328 -6.92 11.96 13.10
N ALA A 329 -7.83 12.29 14.03
CA ALA A 329 -7.68 13.48 14.88
C ALA A 329 -6.32 13.52 15.61
N ALA A 330 -5.86 12.36 16.11
CA ALA A 330 -4.57 12.22 16.79
C ALA A 330 -3.38 12.42 15.83
N ASP A 331 -3.46 11.85 14.63
CA ASP A 331 -2.41 12.03 13.61
C ASP A 331 -2.40 13.48 13.10
N ARG A 332 -3.57 14.09 12.88
CA ARG A 332 -3.72 15.46 12.38
C ARG A 332 -3.01 16.47 13.27
N ALA A 333 -3.24 16.42 14.59
CA ALA A 333 -2.55 17.31 15.54
C ALA A 333 -1.01 17.16 15.46
N THR A 334 -0.53 15.92 15.34
CA THR A 334 0.91 15.64 15.23
C THR A 334 1.48 16.08 13.88
N ILE A 335 0.72 15.89 12.80
CA ILE A 335 1.11 16.23 11.43
C ILE A 335 1.15 17.76 11.27
N THR A 336 0.12 18.48 11.73
CA THR A 336 0.07 19.94 11.71
C THR A 336 1.27 20.54 12.45
N SER A 337 1.59 20.05 13.65
CA SER A 337 2.77 20.50 14.39
C SER A 337 4.08 20.29 13.62
N LYS A 338 4.24 19.18 12.89
CA LYS A 338 5.44 18.94 12.07
C LYS A 338 5.52 19.80 10.81
N ILE A 339 4.38 20.25 10.27
CA ILE A 339 4.30 21.04 9.04
C ILE A 339 4.48 22.53 9.33
N GLU A 340 3.92 23.03 10.45
CA GLU A 340 4.07 24.41 10.90
C GLU A 340 5.56 24.78 11.05
N ASP A 341 6.36 23.86 11.55
CA ASP A 341 7.82 23.99 11.68
C ASP A 341 8.55 24.08 10.32
N GLU A 342 7.95 23.63 9.21
CA GLU A 342 8.58 23.57 7.89
C GLU A 342 8.04 24.58 6.86
N HIS A 343 7.04 25.41 7.19
CA HIS A 343 6.45 26.44 6.31
C HIS A 343 5.88 25.89 4.97
N TYR A 344 5.04 24.85 5.02
CA TYR A 344 4.33 24.35 3.82
C TYR A 344 2.80 24.39 3.98
N PRO A 345 2.06 24.89 2.98
CA PRO A 345 0.61 24.79 2.98
C PRO A 345 0.20 23.39 2.53
N LEU A 346 0.00 22.47 3.47
CA LEU A 346 -0.93 21.36 3.24
C LEU A 346 -2.34 21.94 3.39
N GLY A 347 -2.85 22.50 2.29
CA GLY A 347 -4.25 22.92 2.21
C GLY A 347 -5.15 21.72 2.51
N ASP A 348 -5.97 21.87 3.55
CA ASP A 348 -7.10 21.01 3.91
C ASP A 348 -6.78 19.52 4.17
N ILE A 349 -6.01 19.23 5.23
CA ILE A 349 -6.06 17.88 5.85
C ILE A 349 -7.45 17.70 6.48
N LEU A 350 -8.23 16.81 5.87
CA LEU A 350 -9.56 16.44 6.35
C LEU A 350 -9.45 15.45 7.51
N GLU A 351 -10.34 15.58 8.48
CA GLU A 351 -10.42 14.64 9.58
C GLU A 351 -11.16 13.36 9.14
N LEU A 352 -10.79 12.20 9.69
CA LEU A 352 -11.43 10.90 9.44
C LEU A 352 -12.73 10.65 10.21
#